data_AF-A0A943G8U4-F1
#
_entry.id   AF-A0A943G8U4-F1
#
_cell.length_a   1.000
_cell.length_b   1.000
_cell.length_c   1.000
_cell.angle_alpha   90.00
_cell.angle_beta   90.00
_cell.angle_gamma   90.00
#
_symmetry.space_group_name_H-M   'P 1'
#
loop_
_entity.id
_entity.type
_entity.pdbx_description
1 polymer ?
#
loop_
_entity_poly.entity_id
_entity_poly.type
_entity_poly.pdbx_seq_one_letter_code
_entity_poly.pdbx_strand_id
1 'polypeptide(L)'
;MSSLATRAESHGWIAVKATALPGMLEEIEFGAKRAAGHLIDPSHNFEVTGLGIAPLGSIEVNRVHDASTWRYRMSDIIDQLNEAGTGLLVTVDEVDPTLDEMIQLAATYQHFVTDGKRVALLMAGLPNNVSTLLNHKTVSFLRRAQQYHLGRIADYDVREALIRTIQENDRLADTEGIDRAVRSISGFPFLLQLVGYRAWDLTSDSKEISSRDFDLGIKIARDEMDDRILAATYRELTAEDKRFLIAMLDDEEESTTADLVERLKRSPQQVSRYRRRMIDAGIIGERGRGLVAFELPFFRDYLAAQCVK
;
A
#
# COMPACT_ATOMS: atom_id res chain seq x y z
N MET A 1 4.76 3.26 6.03
CA MET A 1 5.99 2.46 6.26
C MET A 1 7.17 3.30 6.76
N SER A 2 7.60 4.35 6.04
CA SER A 2 8.81 5.11 6.39
C SER A 2 8.87 5.69 7.81
N SER A 3 7.79 6.29 8.32
CA SER A 3 7.77 6.84 9.68
C SER A 3 8.00 5.77 10.77
N LEU A 4 7.47 4.56 10.59
CA LEU A 4 7.67 3.45 11.53
C LEU A 4 9.11 2.91 11.48
N ALA A 5 9.70 2.84 10.28
CA ALA A 5 11.12 2.50 10.13
C ALA A 5 12.02 3.51 10.85
N THR A 6 11.82 4.81 10.62
CA THR A 6 12.58 5.87 11.31
C THR A 6 12.40 5.82 12.82
N ARG A 7 11.19 5.52 13.30
CA ARG A 7 10.95 5.33 14.74
C ARG A 7 11.71 4.12 15.29
N ALA A 8 11.71 2.99 14.58
CA ALA A 8 12.47 1.81 15.00
C ALA A 8 13.98 2.11 15.04
N GLU A 9 14.51 2.78 14.01
CA GLU A 9 15.90 3.25 13.95
C GLU A 9 16.25 4.18 15.12
N SER A 10 15.35 5.10 15.50
CA SER A 10 15.54 5.97 16.67
C SER A 10 15.60 5.21 18.02
N HIS A 11 15.07 3.98 18.05
CA HIS A 11 15.16 3.05 19.17
C HIS A 11 16.30 2.03 19.00
N GLY A 12 17.20 2.26 18.05
CA GLY A 12 18.41 1.45 17.84
C GLY A 12 18.20 0.19 17.00
N TRP A 13 17.02 -0.03 16.40
CA TRP A 13 16.78 -1.16 15.50
C TRP A 13 17.33 -0.89 14.09
N ILE A 14 17.72 -1.96 13.39
CA ILE A 14 17.97 -1.89 11.95
C ILE A 14 16.65 -2.04 11.21
N ALA A 15 16.33 -1.13 10.30
CA ALA A 15 15.13 -1.20 9.48
C ALA A 15 15.47 -1.42 8.00
N VAL A 16 14.78 -2.34 7.36
CA VAL A 16 14.88 -2.61 5.92
C VAL A 16 13.51 -2.49 5.26
N LYS A 17 13.51 -1.94 4.05
CA LYS A 17 12.31 -1.70 3.25
C LYS A 17 12.43 -2.51 1.97
N ALA A 18 11.35 -3.19 1.61
CA ALA A 18 11.24 -3.92 0.37
C ALA A 18 9.83 -3.72 -0.22
N THR A 19 9.71 -3.91 -1.52
CA THR A 19 8.42 -4.00 -2.22
C THR A 19 8.21 -5.45 -2.63
N ALA A 20 6.96 -5.94 -2.62
CA ALA A 20 6.64 -7.31 -3.01
C ALA A 20 6.77 -7.54 -4.53
N LEU A 21 8.00 -7.54 -5.02
CA LEU A 21 8.39 -7.82 -6.41
C LEU A 21 9.40 -8.98 -6.46
N PRO A 22 9.60 -9.64 -7.61
CA PRO A 22 10.65 -10.66 -7.74
C PRO A 22 12.03 -10.11 -7.34
N GLY A 23 12.75 -10.82 -6.49
CA GLY A 23 14.01 -10.40 -5.87
C GLY A 23 13.87 -9.71 -4.52
N MET A 24 12.68 -9.64 -3.94
CA MET A 24 12.38 -9.03 -2.65
C MET A 24 13.22 -9.64 -1.52
N LEU A 25 13.40 -10.96 -1.49
CA LEU A 25 14.18 -11.62 -0.45
C LEU A 25 15.65 -11.24 -0.51
N GLU A 26 16.23 -11.15 -1.70
CA GLU A 26 17.58 -10.65 -1.90
C GLU A 26 17.68 -9.18 -1.48
N GLU A 27 16.71 -8.34 -1.83
CA GLU A 27 16.67 -6.93 -1.42
C GLU A 27 16.68 -6.79 0.12
N ILE A 28 15.88 -7.60 0.82
CA ILE A 28 15.86 -7.64 2.29
C ILE A 28 17.23 -8.03 2.85
N GLU A 29 17.86 -9.07 2.30
CA GLU A 29 19.17 -9.55 2.74
C GLU A 29 20.26 -8.51 2.52
N PHE A 30 20.35 -7.94 1.31
CA PHE A 30 21.33 -6.91 0.98
C PHE A 30 21.09 -5.64 1.78
N GLY A 31 19.83 -5.24 1.96
CA GLY A 31 19.43 -4.11 2.79
C GLY A 31 19.89 -4.30 4.24
N ALA A 32 19.68 -5.50 4.79
CA ALA A 32 20.06 -5.81 6.17
C ALA A 32 21.58 -5.77 6.34
N LYS A 33 22.33 -6.43 5.44
CA LYS A 33 23.80 -6.40 5.44
C LYS A 33 24.36 -4.99 5.34
N ARG A 34 23.78 -4.16 4.46
CA ARG A 34 24.22 -2.77 4.26
C ARG A 34 23.95 -1.91 5.50
N ALA A 35 22.74 -1.99 6.06
CA ALA A 35 22.35 -1.18 7.21
C ALA A 35 23.10 -1.61 8.49
N ALA A 36 23.37 -2.90 8.64
CA ALA A 36 24.05 -3.49 9.77
C ALA A 36 25.57 -3.65 9.60
N GLY A 37 26.17 -3.09 8.54
CA GLY A 37 27.59 -3.33 8.22
C GLY A 37 28.58 -2.91 9.31
N HIS A 38 28.17 -2.07 10.26
CA HIS A 38 28.97 -1.66 11.42
C HIS A 38 28.83 -2.60 12.63
N LEU A 39 27.90 -3.56 12.57
CA LEU A 39 27.58 -4.53 13.63
C LEU A 39 27.86 -5.97 13.19
N ILE A 40 27.92 -6.21 11.88
CA ILE A 40 28.20 -7.53 11.30
C ILE A 40 29.72 -7.70 11.19
N ASP A 41 30.22 -8.82 11.69
CA ASP A 41 31.62 -9.18 11.56
C ASP A 41 31.94 -9.49 10.08
N PRO A 42 32.88 -8.76 9.44
CA PRO A 42 33.29 -9.05 8.07
C PRO A 42 33.81 -10.48 7.87
N SER A 43 34.30 -11.14 8.92
CA SER A 43 34.80 -12.51 8.88
C SER A 43 33.71 -13.57 8.74
N HIS A 44 32.45 -13.23 9.09
CA HIS A 44 31.27 -14.08 8.90
C HIS A 44 30.52 -13.76 7.60
N ASN A 45 31.04 -12.85 6.77
CA ASN A 45 30.62 -12.80 5.39
C ASN A 45 31.06 -14.12 4.75
N PHE A 46 30.10 -14.95 4.36
CA PHE A 46 30.31 -15.82 3.21
C PHE A 46 30.79 -14.92 2.09
N GLU A 47 32.11 -14.85 1.90
CA GLU A 47 32.68 -14.41 0.65
C GLU A 47 31.97 -15.25 -0.41
N VAL A 48 31.25 -14.59 -1.30
CA VAL A 48 30.94 -15.19 -2.59
C VAL A 48 32.26 -15.28 -3.34
N THR A 49 33.14 -16.19 -2.91
CA THR A 49 34.35 -16.60 -3.59
C THR A 49 33.92 -17.47 -4.76
N GLY A 50 33.56 -16.82 -5.87
CA GLY A 50 33.33 -17.56 -7.13
C GLY A 50 32.31 -16.95 -8.08
N LEU A 51 32.51 -15.72 -8.54
CA LEU A 51 32.28 -15.44 -9.96
C LEU A 51 33.39 -16.15 -10.75
N GLY A 52 33.27 -17.46 -10.88
CA GLY A 52 34.12 -18.24 -11.76
C GLY A 52 33.74 -17.90 -13.20
N ILE A 53 34.59 -17.12 -13.89
CA ILE A 53 34.63 -17.18 -15.35
C ILE A 53 35.17 -18.57 -15.70
N ALA A 54 34.27 -19.55 -15.81
CA ALA A 54 34.59 -20.82 -16.43
C ALA A 54 34.68 -20.58 -17.95
N PRO A 55 35.80 -20.92 -18.61
CA PRO A 55 35.87 -20.86 -20.06
C PRO A 55 34.96 -21.96 -20.63
N LEU A 56 33.98 -21.56 -21.43
CA LEU A 56 33.24 -22.39 -22.40
C LEU A 56 32.56 -23.65 -21.83
N GLY A 57 31.32 -23.48 -21.39
CA GLY A 57 30.38 -24.58 -21.16
C GLY A 57 29.10 -24.06 -20.55
N SER A 58 28.06 -23.90 -21.36
CA SER A 58 26.74 -23.40 -20.95
C SER A 58 26.11 -24.33 -19.90
N ILE A 59 26.21 -23.93 -18.64
CA ILE A 59 25.31 -24.35 -17.58
C ILE A 59 24.49 -23.11 -17.25
N GLU A 60 23.25 -23.06 -17.73
CA GLU A 60 22.25 -22.16 -17.18
C GLU A 60 22.06 -22.52 -15.71
N VAL A 61 22.71 -21.76 -14.82
CA VAL A 61 22.43 -21.83 -13.39
C VAL A 61 21.04 -21.20 -13.20
N ASN A 62 20.01 -22.03 -13.29
CA ASN A 62 18.71 -21.73 -12.73
C ASN A 62 18.92 -21.42 -11.24
N ARG A 63 18.95 -20.13 -10.88
CA ARG A 63 18.91 -19.69 -9.48
C ARG A 63 17.51 -19.96 -8.93
N VAL A 64 17.25 -21.21 -8.59
CA VAL A 64 16.22 -21.55 -7.62
C VAL A 64 16.84 -21.20 -6.27
N HIS A 65 16.55 -20.01 -5.76
CA HIS A 65 16.93 -19.64 -4.39
C HIS A 65 16.18 -20.58 -3.45
N ASP A 66 16.85 -21.64 -2.97
CA ASP A 66 16.26 -22.54 -1.99
C ASP A 66 15.94 -21.75 -0.71
N ALA A 67 14.69 -21.80 -0.28
CA ALA A 67 14.19 -21.11 0.91
C ALA A 67 14.98 -21.46 2.17
N SER A 68 15.51 -22.67 2.21
CA SER A 68 16.42 -23.11 3.27
C SER A 68 17.65 -22.19 3.35
N THR A 69 18.24 -21.82 2.21
CA THR A 69 19.48 -21.06 2.14
C THR A 69 19.27 -19.60 2.54
N TRP A 70 18.17 -18.97 2.12
CA TRP A 70 17.87 -17.59 2.53
C TRP A 70 17.60 -17.49 4.03
N ARG A 71 16.85 -18.45 4.59
CA ARG A 71 16.58 -18.49 6.03
C ARG A 71 17.86 -18.53 6.86
N TYR A 72 18.84 -19.36 6.51
CA TYR A 72 20.10 -19.44 7.25
C TYR A 72 20.89 -18.13 7.15
N ARG A 73 21.03 -17.55 5.96
CA ARG A 73 21.75 -16.27 5.81
C ARG A 73 21.11 -15.14 6.62
N MET A 74 19.79 -15.04 6.61
CA MET A 74 19.08 -14.08 7.44
C MET A 74 19.15 -14.41 8.93
N SER A 75 19.14 -15.69 9.29
CA SER A 75 19.33 -16.14 10.67
C SER A 75 20.64 -15.62 11.23
N ASP A 76 21.74 -15.78 10.49
CA ASP A 76 23.09 -15.37 10.90
C ASP A 76 23.19 -13.85 11.05
N ILE A 77 22.58 -13.08 10.14
CA ILE A 77 22.50 -11.62 10.26
C ILE A 77 21.76 -11.22 11.53
N ILE A 78 20.59 -11.82 11.79
CA ILE A 78 19.76 -11.48 12.93
C ILE A 78 20.44 -11.90 14.25
N ASP A 79 21.19 -12.99 14.27
CA ASP A 79 21.92 -13.41 15.47
C ASP A 79 23.03 -12.42 15.83
N GLN A 80 23.82 -11.96 14.86
CA GLN A 80 24.81 -10.89 15.08
C GLN A 80 24.16 -9.59 15.56
N LEU A 81 22.99 -9.22 15.01
CA LEU A 81 22.22 -8.07 15.49
C LEU A 81 21.77 -8.26 16.94
N ASN A 82 21.28 -9.44 17.31
CA ASN A 82 20.85 -9.74 18.67
C ASN A 82 22.03 -9.70 19.66
N GLU A 83 23.20 -10.22 19.28
CA GLU A 83 24.44 -10.17 20.06
C GLU A 83 24.90 -8.72 20.31
N ALA A 84 24.76 -7.85 19.30
CA ALA A 84 24.99 -6.42 19.43
C ALA A 84 23.87 -5.68 20.21
N GLY A 85 22.87 -6.39 20.73
CA GLY A 85 21.79 -5.83 21.53
C GLY A 85 20.70 -5.10 20.74
N THR A 86 20.66 -5.25 19.41
CA THR A 86 19.66 -4.67 18.50
C THR A 86 18.73 -5.74 17.91
N GLY A 87 17.94 -5.41 16.89
CA GLY A 87 17.00 -6.27 16.18
C GLY A 87 16.73 -5.75 14.76
N LEU A 88 16.00 -6.54 13.97
CA LEU A 88 15.68 -6.24 12.57
C LEU A 88 14.18 -5.98 12.38
N LEU A 89 13.83 -4.81 11.85
CA LEU A 89 12.50 -4.52 11.33
C LEU A 89 12.50 -4.68 9.81
N VAL A 90 11.72 -5.61 9.29
CA VAL A 90 11.43 -5.75 7.86
C VAL A 90 10.10 -5.09 7.56
N THR A 91 10.09 -4.18 6.60
CA THR A 91 8.88 -3.55 6.07
C THR A 91 8.68 -3.97 4.62
N VAL A 92 7.49 -4.49 4.29
CA VAL A 92 7.12 -4.87 2.93
C VAL A 92 5.93 -4.06 2.46
N ASP A 93 6.09 -3.32 1.38
CA ASP A 93 4.99 -2.61 0.72
C ASP A 93 4.40 -3.41 -0.44
N GLU A 94 3.19 -3.03 -0.85
CA GLU A 94 2.46 -3.62 -1.99
C GLU A 94 2.28 -5.14 -1.90
N VAL A 95 1.93 -5.69 -0.73
CA VAL A 95 1.70 -7.14 -0.53
C VAL A 95 1.01 -7.77 -1.74
N ASP A 96 1.67 -8.78 -2.30
CA ASP A 96 1.16 -9.58 -3.42
C ASP A 96 1.09 -11.06 -3.01
N PRO A 97 -0.11 -11.64 -2.87
CA PRO A 97 -0.26 -13.04 -2.49
C PRO A 97 0.14 -14.03 -3.60
N THR A 98 0.37 -13.56 -4.84
CA THR A 98 0.80 -14.38 -5.98
C THR A 98 2.32 -14.52 -6.08
N LEU A 99 3.08 -13.72 -5.31
CA LEU A 99 4.52 -13.78 -5.25
C LEU A 99 4.98 -14.88 -4.28
N ASP A 100 5.65 -15.91 -4.80
CA ASP A 100 6.17 -17.03 -4.00
C ASP A 100 7.12 -16.57 -2.87
N GLU A 101 7.92 -15.53 -3.15
CA GLU A 101 8.81 -14.91 -2.16
C GLU A 101 8.07 -14.33 -0.95
N MET A 102 6.83 -13.84 -1.11
CA MET A 102 5.99 -13.39 0.01
C MET A 102 5.60 -14.55 0.91
N ILE A 103 5.24 -15.69 0.32
CA ILE A 103 4.91 -16.92 1.06
C ILE A 103 6.14 -17.43 1.80
N GLN A 104 7.31 -17.39 1.15
CA GLN A 104 8.58 -17.78 1.75
C GLN A 104 8.99 -16.86 2.91
N LEU A 105 8.87 -15.54 2.75
CA LEU A 105 9.14 -14.58 3.82
C LEU A 105 8.25 -14.86 5.03
N ALA A 106 6.94 -15.02 4.82
CA ALA A 106 5.98 -15.27 5.87
C ALA A 106 6.23 -16.59 6.63
N ALA A 107 6.54 -17.66 5.89
CA ALA A 107 6.90 -18.96 6.48
C ALA A 107 8.22 -18.88 7.26
N THR A 108 9.20 -18.17 6.72
CA THR A 108 10.51 -18.01 7.36
C THR A 108 10.45 -17.14 8.61
N TYR A 109 9.67 -16.06 8.57
CA TYR A 109 9.44 -15.17 9.71
C TYR A 109 8.86 -15.91 10.91
N GLN A 110 7.95 -16.87 10.69
CA GLN A 110 7.44 -17.73 11.76
C GLN A 110 8.58 -18.44 12.50
N HIS A 111 9.59 -18.94 11.80
CA HIS A 111 10.74 -19.60 12.43
C HIS A 111 11.53 -18.61 13.28
N PHE A 112 11.83 -17.43 12.76
CA PHE A 112 12.57 -16.42 13.52
C PHE A 112 11.88 -16.02 14.82
N VAL A 113 10.55 -15.85 14.79
CA VAL A 113 9.78 -15.55 16.01
C VAL A 113 9.78 -16.74 16.98
N THR A 114 9.67 -17.97 16.48
CA THR A 114 9.68 -19.19 17.31
C THR A 114 11.05 -19.42 17.96
N ASP A 115 12.13 -19.06 17.26
CA ASP A 115 13.51 -19.15 17.73
C ASP A 115 13.88 -18.00 18.70
N GLY A 116 12.94 -17.10 19.01
CA GLY A 116 13.15 -15.99 19.95
C GLY A 116 14.03 -14.85 19.43
N LYS A 117 14.23 -14.76 18.11
CA LYS A 117 15.03 -13.70 17.49
C LYS A 117 14.33 -12.34 17.60
N ARG A 118 15.10 -11.25 17.75
CA ARG A 118 14.55 -9.88 17.75
C ARG A 118 14.27 -9.41 16.32
N VAL A 119 13.20 -9.92 15.75
CA VAL A 119 12.72 -9.54 14.42
C VAL A 119 11.29 -8.99 14.51
N ALA A 120 11.00 -8.00 13.68
CA ALA A 120 9.66 -7.46 13.48
C ALA A 120 9.35 -7.42 11.99
N LEU A 121 8.09 -7.71 11.63
CA LEU A 121 7.59 -7.64 10.27
C LEU A 121 6.38 -6.72 10.21
N LEU A 122 6.44 -5.76 9.29
CA LEU A 122 5.33 -4.88 8.97
C LEU A 122 5.03 -5.00 7.48
N MET A 123 3.77 -5.19 7.13
CA MET A 123 3.34 -5.36 5.74
C MET A 123 2.20 -4.40 5.42
N ALA A 124 2.22 -3.83 4.23
CA ALA A 124 1.17 -2.98 3.71
C ALA A 124 0.76 -3.45 2.32
N GLY A 125 -0.53 -3.38 2.01
CA GLY A 125 -1.08 -3.76 0.72
C GLY A 125 -2.59 -3.59 0.68
N LEU A 126 -3.18 -3.78 -0.49
CA LEU A 126 -4.62 -3.66 -0.66
C LEU A 126 -5.37 -4.70 0.19
N PRO A 127 -6.55 -4.36 0.74
CA PRO A 127 -7.28 -5.24 1.66
C PRO A 127 -7.48 -6.67 1.13
N ASN A 128 -7.78 -6.83 -0.17
CA ASN A 128 -7.96 -8.15 -0.77
C ASN A 128 -6.66 -8.95 -0.87
N ASN A 129 -5.54 -8.30 -1.21
CA ASN A 129 -4.24 -8.96 -1.28
C ASN A 129 -3.80 -9.46 0.11
N VAL A 130 -3.96 -8.61 1.12
CA VAL A 130 -3.67 -8.97 2.52
C VAL A 130 -4.58 -10.11 2.98
N SER A 131 -5.89 -10.03 2.74
CA SER A 131 -6.84 -11.09 3.08
C SER A 131 -6.51 -12.41 2.38
N THR A 132 -6.15 -12.37 1.11
CA THR A 132 -5.77 -13.56 0.32
C THR A 132 -4.50 -14.19 0.89
N LEU A 133 -3.48 -13.38 1.21
CA LEU A 133 -2.25 -13.85 1.86
C LEU A 133 -2.58 -14.52 3.20
N LEU A 134 -3.32 -13.86 4.08
CA LEU A 134 -3.68 -14.41 5.40
C LEU A 134 -4.51 -15.70 5.32
N ASN A 135 -5.25 -15.89 4.24
CA ASN A 135 -6.03 -17.11 4.00
C ASN A 135 -5.20 -18.26 3.42
N HIS A 136 -3.97 -18.01 2.97
CA HIS A 136 -3.10 -19.05 2.42
C HIS A 136 -2.64 -20.05 3.50
N LYS A 137 -2.72 -21.34 3.19
CA LYS A 137 -2.54 -22.43 4.18
C LYS A 137 -1.15 -22.42 4.83
N THR A 138 -0.12 -22.07 4.07
CA THR A 138 1.28 -22.10 4.50
C THR A 138 1.66 -20.94 5.43
N VAL A 139 0.88 -19.85 5.47
CA VAL A 139 1.22 -18.62 6.20
C VAL A 139 0.26 -18.33 7.37
N SER A 140 -0.36 -19.38 7.90
CA SER A 140 -1.33 -19.29 9.00
C SER A 140 -0.82 -18.53 10.23
N PHE A 141 0.50 -18.47 10.43
CA PHE A 141 1.13 -17.66 11.48
C PHE A 141 0.72 -16.19 11.41
N LEU A 142 0.69 -15.60 10.22
CA LEU A 142 0.38 -14.19 10.03
C LEU A 142 -1.04 -13.82 10.45
N ARG A 143 -1.96 -14.79 10.58
CA ARG A 143 -3.31 -14.55 11.12
C ARG A 143 -3.30 -14.05 12.57
N ARG A 144 -2.20 -14.30 13.30
CA ARG A 144 -1.98 -13.84 14.66
C ARG A 144 -1.37 -12.43 14.72
N ALA A 145 -0.95 -11.89 13.58
CA ALA A 145 -0.44 -10.53 13.51
C ALA A 145 -1.56 -9.52 13.78
N GLN A 146 -1.19 -8.39 14.37
CA GLN A 146 -2.12 -7.29 14.54
C GLN A 146 -2.43 -6.67 13.18
N GLN A 147 -3.73 -6.48 12.88
CA GLN A 147 -4.19 -5.92 11.62
C GLN A 147 -4.75 -4.53 11.85
N TYR A 148 -4.37 -3.60 10.98
CA TYR A 148 -4.89 -2.24 10.96
C TYR A 148 -5.44 -1.95 9.58
N HIS A 149 -6.74 -1.68 9.51
CA HIS A 149 -7.38 -1.26 8.27
C HIS A 149 -7.36 0.28 8.20
N LEU A 150 -6.71 0.81 7.17
CA LEU A 150 -6.69 2.25 6.89
C LEU A 150 -7.84 2.58 5.93
N GLY A 151 -8.88 3.21 6.47
CA GLY A 151 -9.99 3.74 5.68
C GLY A 151 -9.85 5.25 5.45
N ARG A 152 -10.99 5.88 5.17
CA ARG A 152 -11.13 7.34 5.11
C ARG A 152 -10.54 8.01 6.37
N ILE A 153 -9.75 9.06 6.18
CA ILE A 153 -9.26 9.92 7.27
C ILE A 153 -10.47 10.65 7.86
N ALA A 154 -10.62 10.64 9.19
CA ALA A 154 -11.71 11.34 9.85
C ALA A 154 -11.62 12.86 9.61
N ASP A 155 -12.76 13.54 9.51
CA ASP A 155 -12.80 14.97 9.16
C ASP A 155 -12.04 15.86 10.16
N TYR A 156 -12.01 15.45 11.44
CA TYR A 156 -11.22 16.15 12.45
C TYR A 156 -9.72 15.97 12.20
N ASP A 157 -9.25 14.78 11.81
CA ASP A 157 -7.84 14.54 11.49
C ASP A 157 -7.41 15.29 10.21
N VAL A 158 -8.29 15.38 9.20
CA VAL A 158 -8.06 16.19 8.00
C VAL A 158 -7.90 17.67 8.36
N ARG A 159 -8.80 18.19 9.20
CA ARG A 159 -8.76 19.57 9.69
C ARG A 159 -7.46 19.84 10.45
N GLU A 160 -7.16 19.00 11.44
CA GLU A 160 -5.97 19.15 12.28
C GLU A 160 -4.68 19.07 11.45
N ALA A 161 -4.61 18.15 10.47
CA ALA A 161 -3.46 18.05 9.58
C ALA A 161 -3.24 19.33 8.77
N LEU A 162 -4.30 19.93 8.21
CA LEU A 162 -4.22 21.20 7.48
C LEU A 162 -3.78 22.34 8.41
N ILE A 163 -4.45 22.53 9.54
CA ILE A 163 -4.16 23.61 10.50
C ILE A 163 -2.73 23.50 11.00
N ARG A 164 -2.32 22.32 11.46
CA ARG A 164 -0.98 22.10 12.00
C ARG A 164 0.10 22.38 10.96
N THR A 165 -0.06 21.87 9.74
CA THR A 165 0.91 22.10 8.65
C THR A 165 1.04 23.60 8.34
N ILE A 166 -0.07 24.33 8.37
CA ILE A 166 -0.11 25.78 8.11
C ILE A 166 0.59 26.57 9.22
N GLN A 167 0.29 26.24 10.47
CA GLN A 167 0.86 26.90 11.65
C GLN A 167 2.34 26.58 11.87
N GLU A 168 2.78 25.35 11.62
CA GLU A 168 4.20 24.94 11.71
C GLU A 168 5.11 25.72 10.75
N ASN A 169 4.52 26.41 9.77
CA ASN A 169 5.21 27.23 8.78
C ASN A 169 4.83 28.72 8.89
N ASP A 170 4.40 29.17 10.08
CA ASP A 170 4.11 30.57 10.41
C ASP A 170 3.04 31.25 9.51
N ARG A 171 2.11 30.46 8.98
CA ARG A 171 0.95 30.96 8.20
C ARG A 171 -0.34 30.76 8.98
N LEU A 172 -1.37 31.49 8.57
CA LEU A 172 -2.73 31.38 9.07
C LEU A 172 -3.67 31.00 7.92
N ALA A 173 -4.81 30.41 8.26
CA ALA A 173 -5.86 30.09 7.31
C ALA A 173 -7.22 30.47 7.86
N ASP A 174 -8.09 30.93 6.97
CA ASP A 174 -9.48 31.19 7.32
C ASP A 174 -10.22 29.88 7.66
N THR A 175 -11.02 29.90 8.72
CA THR A 175 -11.77 28.73 9.22
C THR A 175 -12.77 28.24 8.18
N GLU A 176 -13.42 29.16 7.46
CA GLU A 176 -14.36 28.80 6.39
C GLU A 176 -13.66 28.05 5.25
N GLY A 177 -12.44 28.45 4.90
CA GLY A 177 -11.62 27.79 3.88
C GLY A 177 -11.25 26.37 4.28
N ILE A 178 -10.83 26.18 5.53
CA ILE A 178 -10.53 24.85 6.09
C ILE A 178 -11.78 23.96 6.07
N ASP A 179 -12.94 24.48 6.46
CA ASP A 179 -14.20 23.72 6.43
C ASP A 179 -14.56 23.23 5.04
N ARG A 180 -14.40 24.09 4.02
CA ARG A 180 -14.63 23.74 2.61
C ARG A 180 -13.61 22.70 2.13
N ALA A 181 -12.34 22.86 2.49
CA ALA A 181 -11.28 21.90 2.17
C ALA A 181 -11.59 20.52 2.76
N VAL A 182 -11.94 20.42 4.03
CA VAL A 182 -12.28 19.16 4.71
C VAL A 182 -13.42 18.43 3.98
N ARG A 183 -14.51 19.15 3.67
CA ARG A 183 -15.64 18.58 2.92
C ARG A 183 -15.22 18.07 1.54
N SER A 184 -14.41 18.85 0.82
CA SER A 184 -13.95 18.49 -0.52
C SER A 184 -12.98 17.31 -0.53
N ILE A 185 -12.06 17.26 0.44
CA ILE A 185 -11.10 16.17 0.61
C ILE A 185 -11.80 14.85 0.92
N SER A 186 -12.92 14.93 1.65
CA SER A 186 -13.75 13.77 2.03
C SER A 186 -12.92 12.63 2.63
N GLY A 187 -11.90 12.99 3.42
CA GLY A 187 -10.98 12.05 4.08
C GLY A 187 -10.10 11.21 3.14
N PHE A 188 -9.98 11.56 1.86
CA PHE A 188 -9.10 10.86 0.93
C PHE A 188 -7.66 11.41 1.00
N PRO A 189 -6.65 10.60 1.37
CA PRO A 189 -5.29 11.09 1.63
C PRO A 189 -4.66 11.85 0.45
N PHE A 190 -4.88 11.40 -0.78
CA PHE A 190 -4.34 12.06 -1.96
C PHE A 190 -4.95 13.46 -2.16
N LEU A 191 -6.27 13.62 -1.94
CA LEU A 191 -6.90 14.94 -2.00
C LEU A 191 -6.47 15.84 -0.84
N LEU A 192 -6.23 15.31 0.35
CA LEU A 192 -5.68 16.10 1.47
C LEU A 192 -4.37 16.76 1.04
N GLN A 193 -3.46 15.98 0.47
CA GLN A 193 -2.19 16.50 -0.05
C GLN A 193 -2.39 17.51 -1.17
N LEU A 194 -3.23 17.19 -2.15
CA LEU A 194 -3.39 18.00 -3.35
C LEU A 194 -4.12 19.33 -3.08
N VAL A 195 -5.22 19.30 -2.33
CA VAL A 195 -5.96 20.50 -1.92
C VAL A 195 -5.08 21.40 -1.06
N GLY A 196 -4.38 20.81 -0.07
CA GLY A 196 -3.45 21.55 0.79
C GLY A 196 -2.34 22.22 -0.01
N TYR A 197 -1.69 21.47 -0.91
CA TYR A 197 -0.64 21.99 -1.79
C TYR A 197 -1.15 23.11 -2.71
N ARG A 198 -2.30 22.93 -3.37
CA ARG A 198 -2.83 23.93 -4.29
C ARG A 198 -3.28 25.20 -3.58
N ALA A 199 -3.96 25.08 -2.45
CA ALA A 199 -4.33 26.26 -1.64
C ALA A 199 -3.08 27.02 -1.13
N TRP A 200 -2.03 26.29 -0.77
CA TRP A 200 -0.76 26.86 -0.32
C TRP A 200 -0.04 27.64 -1.43
N ASP A 201 0.08 27.04 -2.61
CA ASP A 201 0.88 27.52 -3.74
C ASP A 201 0.30 28.77 -4.39
N LEU A 202 -1.03 28.92 -4.37
CA LEU A 202 -1.74 30.10 -4.89
C LEU A 202 -1.35 31.41 -4.20
N THR A 203 -0.87 31.32 -2.96
CA THR A 203 -0.47 32.48 -2.15
C THR A 203 0.84 32.24 -1.42
N SER A 204 1.83 31.65 -2.09
CA SER A 204 3.12 31.26 -1.50
C SER A 204 3.85 32.37 -0.71
N ASP A 205 3.71 33.63 -1.11
CA ASP A 205 4.34 34.79 -0.45
C ASP A 205 3.47 35.43 0.67
N SER A 206 2.24 34.95 0.87
CA SER A 206 1.30 35.48 1.86
C SER A 206 1.37 34.74 3.19
N LYS A 207 1.26 35.48 4.29
CA LYS A 207 1.08 34.89 5.64
C LYS A 207 -0.30 34.28 5.87
N GLU A 208 -1.25 34.56 5.00
CA GLU A 208 -2.63 34.09 5.13
C GLU A 208 -3.08 33.33 3.87
N ILE A 209 -3.75 32.19 4.09
CA ILE A 209 -4.48 31.43 3.07
C ILE A 209 -5.97 31.72 3.25
N SER A 210 -6.56 32.43 2.30
CA SER A 210 -7.96 32.85 2.36
C SER A 210 -8.92 31.73 1.93
N SER A 211 -10.20 31.88 2.26
CA SER A 211 -11.26 31.00 1.74
C SER A 211 -11.28 30.92 0.21
N ARG A 212 -10.94 32.02 -0.49
CA ARG A 212 -10.84 32.06 -1.95
C ARG A 212 -9.70 31.18 -2.48
N ASP A 213 -8.57 31.14 -1.78
CA ASP A 213 -7.43 30.30 -2.17
C ASP A 213 -7.76 28.82 -2.00
N PHE A 214 -8.50 28.46 -0.94
CA PHE A 214 -9.04 27.12 -0.79
C PHE A 214 -10.06 26.78 -1.89
N ASP A 215 -10.99 27.67 -2.23
CA ASP A 215 -11.97 27.42 -3.30
C ASP A 215 -11.28 27.13 -4.64
N LEU A 216 -10.28 27.95 -5.01
CA LEU A 216 -9.52 27.75 -6.24
C LEU A 216 -8.64 26.50 -6.17
N GLY A 217 -7.97 26.27 -5.04
CA GLY A 217 -7.14 25.09 -4.82
C GLY A 217 -7.94 23.79 -4.88
N ILE A 218 -9.16 23.78 -4.32
CA ILE A 218 -10.12 22.68 -4.44
C ILE A 218 -10.47 22.43 -5.90
N LYS A 219 -10.82 23.47 -6.66
CA LYS A 219 -11.17 23.32 -8.07
C LYS A 219 -10.02 22.70 -8.87
N ILE A 220 -8.81 23.22 -8.72
CA ILE A 220 -7.62 22.70 -9.41
C ILE A 220 -7.35 21.25 -8.99
N ALA A 221 -7.43 20.94 -7.70
CA ALA A 221 -7.23 19.59 -7.19
C ALA A 221 -8.27 18.60 -7.74
N ARG A 222 -9.51 19.04 -7.96
CA ARG A 222 -10.57 18.24 -8.57
C ARG A 222 -10.29 17.93 -10.03
N ASP A 223 -9.98 18.95 -10.82
CA ASP A 223 -9.65 18.79 -12.23
C ASP A 223 -8.45 17.83 -12.39
N GLU A 224 -7.44 17.95 -11.53
CA GLU A 224 -6.29 17.04 -11.51
C GLU A 224 -6.61 15.62 -11.05
N MET A 225 -7.49 15.45 -10.07
CA MET A 225 -7.94 14.12 -9.64
C MET A 225 -8.69 13.42 -10.77
N ASP A 226 -9.56 14.14 -11.47
CA ASP A 226 -10.31 13.64 -12.62
C ASP A 226 -9.35 13.19 -13.71
N ASP A 227 -8.39 14.03 -14.11
CA ASP A 227 -7.46 13.71 -15.20
C ASP A 227 -6.44 12.61 -14.85
N ARG A 228 -5.85 12.67 -13.64
CA ARG A 228 -4.71 11.82 -13.26
C ARG A 228 -5.12 10.49 -12.68
N ILE A 229 -6.27 10.43 -11.98
CA ILE A 229 -6.75 9.23 -11.31
C ILE A 229 -7.98 8.68 -12.03
N LEU A 230 -9.10 9.42 -12.05
CA LEU A 230 -10.38 8.85 -12.51
C LEU A 230 -10.34 8.50 -14.00
N ALA A 231 -9.82 9.38 -14.84
CA ALA A 231 -9.70 9.17 -16.28
C ALA A 231 -8.65 8.11 -16.64
N ALA A 232 -7.56 8.00 -15.87
CA ALA A 232 -6.59 6.92 -16.01
C ALA A 232 -7.21 5.57 -15.67
N THR A 233 -7.80 5.45 -14.47
CA THR A 233 -8.53 4.25 -14.03
C THR A 233 -9.60 3.85 -15.03
N TYR A 234 -10.43 4.80 -15.50
CA TYR A 234 -11.48 4.51 -16.48
C TYR A 234 -10.95 4.03 -17.85
N ARG A 235 -9.77 4.49 -18.28
CA ARG A 235 -9.15 4.03 -19.55
C ARG A 235 -8.62 2.60 -19.45
N GLU A 236 -8.17 2.17 -18.27
CA GLU A 236 -7.69 0.81 -18.03
C GLU A 236 -8.81 -0.23 -17.95
N LEU A 237 -10.05 0.21 -17.69
CA LEU A 237 -11.22 -0.66 -17.65
C LEU A 237 -11.59 -1.18 -19.04
N THR A 238 -11.81 -2.50 -19.12
CA THR A 238 -12.40 -3.13 -20.31
C THR A 238 -13.88 -2.78 -20.44
N ALA A 239 -14.46 -3.01 -21.62
CA ALA A 239 -15.89 -2.79 -21.83
C ALA A 239 -16.78 -3.58 -20.86
N GLU A 240 -16.38 -4.80 -20.47
CA GLU A 240 -17.14 -5.60 -19.51
C GLU A 240 -16.97 -5.11 -18.06
N ASP A 241 -15.79 -4.59 -17.69
CA ASP A 241 -15.60 -3.98 -16.37
C ASP A 241 -16.47 -2.71 -16.24
N LYS A 242 -16.50 -1.89 -17.30
CA LYS A 242 -17.39 -0.72 -17.37
C LYS A 242 -18.84 -1.13 -17.25
N ARG A 243 -19.28 -2.18 -17.97
CA ARG A 243 -20.66 -2.67 -17.86
C ARG A 243 -21.02 -3.11 -16.44
N PHE A 244 -20.10 -3.79 -15.75
CA PHE A 244 -20.29 -4.17 -14.35
C PHE A 244 -20.47 -2.95 -13.44
N LEU A 245 -19.59 -1.95 -13.55
CA LEU A 245 -19.65 -0.74 -12.73
C LEU A 245 -20.85 0.16 -13.08
N ILE A 246 -21.22 0.22 -14.35
CA ILE A 246 -22.43 0.94 -14.80
C ILE A 246 -23.68 0.27 -14.23
N ALA A 247 -23.73 -1.06 -14.19
CA ALA A 247 -24.86 -1.75 -13.55
C ALA A 247 -24.99 -1.35 -12.08
N MET A 248 -23.89 -1.10 -11.36
CA MET A 248 -23.94 -0.63 -9.97
C MET A 248 -24.52 0.79 -9.82
N LEU A 249 -24.55 1.61 -10.89
CA LEU A 249 -25.12 2.97 -10.83
C LEU A 249 -26.65 2.98 -10.64
N ASP A 250 -27.32 1.86 -10.91
CA ASP A 250 -28.76 1.71 -10.67
C ASP A 250 -29.11 1.68 -9.17
N ASP A 251 -28.11 1.44 -8.29
CA ASP A 251 -28.28 1.48 -6.84
C ASP A 251 -27.83 2.84 -6.27
N GLU A 252 -28.43 3.26 -5.15
CA GLU A 252 -28.09 4.54 -4.50
C GLU A 252 -26.68 4.50 -3.90
N GLU A 253 -26.35 3.44 -3.15
CA GLU A 253 -25.06 3.32 -2.46
C GLU A 253 -24.42 1.94 -2.62
N GLU A 254 -25.13 0.88 -2.22
CA GLU A 254 -24.62 -0.50 -2.19
C GLU A 254 -25.33 -1.39 -3.22
N SER A 255 -24.55 -2.23 -3.90
CA SER A 255 -25.06 -3.23 -4.84
C SER A 255 -24.89 -4.63 -4.28
N THR A 256 -25.93 -5.48 -4.41
CA THR A 256 -25.80 -6.90 -4.09
C THR A 256 -25.29 -7.69 -5.31
N THR A 257 -24.46 -8.71 -5.06
CA THR A 257 -23.98 -9.62 -6.12
C THR A 257 -25.14 -10.32 -6.84
N ALA A 258 -26.25 -10.60 -6.13
CA ALA A 258 -27.42 -11.25 -6.71
C ALA A 258 -28.12 -10.34 -7.74
N ASP A 259 -28.34 -9.08 -7.41
CA ASP A 259 -28.97 -8.13 -8.32
C ASP A 259 -28.08 -7.82 -9.53
N LEU A 260 -26.75 -7.79 -9.33
CA LEU A 260 -25.80 -7.62 -10.43
C LEU A 260 -25.79 -8.82 -11.38
N VAL A 261 -25.98 -10.05 -10.88
CA VAL A 261 -26.17 -11.25 -11.72
C VAL A 261 -27.40 -11.12 -12.62
N GLU A 262 -28.52 -10.66 -12.05
CA GLU A 262 -29.76 -10.45 -12.80
C GLU A 262 -29.62 -9.34 -13.84
N ARG A 263 -29.14 -8.15 -13.44
CA ARG A 263 -28.95 -6.99 -14.32
C ARG A 263 -28.01 -7.28 -15.49
N LEU A 264 -26.87 -7.94 -15.21
CA LEU A 264 -25.86 -8.21 -16.22
C LEU A 264 -26.20 -9.42 -17.10
N LYS A 265 -27.18 -10.26 -16.69
CA LYS A 265 -27.51 -11.53 -17.35
C LYS A 265 -26.28 -12.42 -17.55
N ARG A 266 -25.45 -12.51 -16.51
CA ARG A 266 -24.19 -13.29 -16.48
C ARG A 266 -24.23 -14.35 -15.39
N SER A 267 -23.36 -15.36 -15.47
CA SER A 267 -23.31 -16.36 -14.41
C SER A 267 -22.76 -15.78 -13.10
N PRO A 268 -23.11 -16.34 -11.93
CA PRO A 268 -22.54 -15.93 -10.64
C PRO A 268 -21.01 -15.99 -10.61
N GLN A 269 -20.40 -16.96 -11.32
CA GLN A 269 -18.93 -17.03 -11.41
C GLN A 269 -18.34 -15.86 -12.18
N GLN A 270 -18.97 -15.43 -13.27
CA GLN A 270 -18.52 -14.28 -14.06
C GLN A 270 -18.63 -12.98 -13.25
N VAL A 271 -19.77 -12.74 -12.61
CA VAL A 271 -19.98 -11.55 -11.77
C VAL A 271 -19.00 -11.52 -10.59
N SER A 272 -18.76 -12.67 -9.95
CA SER A 272 -17.76 -12.79 -8.88
C SER A 272 -16.34 -12.45 -9.35
N ARG A 273 -15.99 -12.81 -10.59
CA ARG A 273 -14.69 -12.47 -11.19
C ARG A 273 -14.56 -10.96 -11.42
N TYR A 274 -15.57 -10.31 -11.99
CA TYR A 274 -15.56 -8.85 -12.17
C TYR A 274 -15.54 -8.11 -10.84
N ARG A 275 -16.38 -8.52 -9.89
CA ARG A 275 -16.38 -8.01 -8.51
C ARG A 275 -14.98 -8.07 -7.89
N ARG A 276 -14.34 -9.24 -7.90
CA ARG A 276 -12.98 -9.41 -7.36
C ARG A 276 -11.99 -8.47 -8.04
N ARG A 277 -12.01 -8.41 -9.38
CA ARG A 277 -11.12 -7.53 -10.14
C ARG A 277 -11.31 -6.04 -9.80
N MET A 278 -12.55 -5.58 -9.58
CA MET A 278 -12.83 -4.20 -9.20
C MET A 278 -12.41 -3.88 -7.76
N ILE A 279 -12.49 -4.88 -6.87
CA ILE A 279 -11.95 -4.79 -5.50
C ILE A 279 -10.43 -4.73 -5.55
N ASP A 280 -9.79 -5.58 -6.36
CA ASP A 280 -8.34 -5.62 -6.54
C ASP A 280 -7.81 -4.30 -7.13
N ALA A 281 -8.59 -3.67 -8.00
CA ALA A 281 -8.28 -2.35 -8.54
C ALA A 281 -8.56 -1.19 -7.56
N GLY A 282 -9.13 -1.46 -6.38
CA GLY A 282 -9.51 -0.43 -5.39
C GLY A 282 -10.66 0.47 -5.83
N ILE A 283 -11.40 0.11 -6.87
CA ILE A 283 -12.53 0.91 -7.40
C ILE A 283 -13.76 0.72 -6.52
N ILE A 284 -14.00 -0.51 -6.07
CA ILE A 284 -15.09 -0.87 -5.17
C ILE A 284 -14.56 -1.59 -3.92
N GLY A 285 -15.32 -1.56 -2.84
CA GLY A 285 -15.01 -2.22 -1.58
C GLY A 285 -16.15 -3.13 -1.12
N GLU A 286 -15.83 -4.13 -0.30
CA GLU A 286 -16.85 -4.97 0.34
C GLU A 286 -17.51 -4.20 1.50
N ARG A 287 -18.84 -4.31 1.61
CA ARG A 287 -19.64 -3.73 2.72
C ARG A 287 -20.31 -4.78 3.61
N GLY A 288 -20.17 -6.05 3.22
CA GLY A 288 -20.80 -7.18 3.87
C GLY A 288 -20.81 -8.37 2.93
N ARG A 289 -21.41 -9.48 3.39
CA ARG A 289 -21.45 -10.72 2.60
C ARG A 289 -22.24 -10.51 1.32
N GLY A 290 -21.54 -10.41 0.19
CA GLY A 290 -22.14 -10.23 -1.13
C GLY A 290 -22.57 -8.81 -1.47
N LEU A 291 -22.25 -7.82 -0.61
CA LEU A 291 -22.50 -6.39 -0.85
C LEU A 291 -21.20 -5.66 -1.21
N VAL A 292 -21.29 -4.75 -2.17
CA VAL A 292 -20.19 -3.90 -2.63
C VAL A 292 -20.65 -2.46 -2.87
N ALA A 293 -19.75 -1.51 -2.68
CA ALA A 293 -19.97 -0.10 -2.99
C ALA A 293 -18.72 0.51 -3.60
N PHE A 294 -18.85 1.66 -4.27
CA PHE A 294 -17.68 2.41 -4.74
C PHE A 294 -16.80 2.79 -3.55
N GLU A 295 -15.50 2.53 -3.69
CA GLU A 295 -14.48 2.86 -2.70
C GLU A 295 -13.63 4.05 -3.19
N LEU A 296 -13.31 4.08 -4.49
CA LEU A 296 -12.58 5.17 -5.10
C LEU A 296 -13.46 6.44 -5.09
N PRO A 297 -13.09 7.51 -4.36
CA PRO A 297 -13.93 8.68 -4.23
C PRO A 297 -14.23 9.32 -5.59
N PHE A 298 -15.47 9.79 -5.77
CA PHE A 298 -15.98 10.48 -6.97
C PHE A 298 -16.03 9.65 -8.25
N PHE A 299 -15.57 8.40 -8.22
CA PHE A 299 -15.58 7.54 -9.40
C PHE A 299 -17.00 7.19 -9.83
N ARG A 300 -17.96 7.07 -8.89
CA ARG A 300 -19.39 6.88 -9.19
C ARG A 300 -19.93 8.03 -10.06
N ASP A 301 -19.75 9.26 -9.60
CA ASP A 301 -20.23 10.46 -10.29
C ASP A 301 -19.52 10.67 -11.62
N TYR A 302 -18.20 10.44 -11.64
CA TYR A 302 -17.40 10.46 -12.87
C TYR A 302 -17.93 9.44 -13.89
N LEU A 303 -18.21 8.20 -13.48
CA LEU A 303 -18.74 7.15 -14.34
C LEU A 303 -20.14 7.51 -14.88
N ALA A 304 -21.01 8.03 -14.03
CA ALA A 304 -22.34 8.48 -14.42
C ALA A 304 -22.26 9.56 -15.50
N ALA A 305 -21.35 10.54 -15.37
CA ALA A 305 -21.14 11.59 -16.37
C ALA A 305 -20.65 11.05 -17.73
N GLN A 306 -19.91 9.93 -17.76
CA GLN A 306 -19.49 9.30 -19.02
C GLN A 306 -20.63 8.57 -19.73
N CYS A 307 -21.69 8.18 -19.03
CA CYS A 307 -22.83 7.46 -19.60
C CYS A 307 -23.84 8.37 -20.32
N VAL A 308 -23.76 9.69 -20.07
CA VAL A 308 -24.69 10.69 -20.63
C VAL A 308 -24.22 11.20 -22.01
N LYS A 309 -23.26 10.53 -22.67
CA LYS A 309 -22.72 10.90 -23.98
C LYS A 309 -23.17 9.96 -25.10
#